data_AF-A0A7Y5CVP6-F1
#
_entry.id   AF-A0A7Y5CVP6-F1
#
_cell.length_a   1.000
_cell.length_b   1.000
_cell.length_c   1.000
_cell.angle_alpha   90.00
_cell.angle_beta   90.00
_cell.angle_gamma   90.00
#
_symmetry.space_group_name_H-M   'P 1'
#
loop_
_entity.id
_entity.type
_entity.pdbx_description
1 polymer ?
#
loop_
_entity_poly.entity_id
_entity_poly.type
_entity_poly.pdbx_seq_one_letter_code
_entity_poly.pdbx_strand_id
1 'polypeptide(L)'
;MFNPRLLIPLLLLMIFAGGCKKSSSPEEIRRSKLFPMLNNETELIRYGKKLYGNEIMRAISGDFNGDEVQEMAFGREIFTADTWGITFYFCQITGDTVEQYYQTPVLEGSLTKCKLGRLRDVSADKDLLYYDSEGFYMGSGGGEIFAHLIDSDAEKIYTGHFFVIPGESLPSLYLSPNAAGKFAGKYLEGRFRRSFPGLRIVSEDYKFN
;
A
#
# COMPACT_ATOMS: atom_id res chain seq x y z
N MET A 1 -24.27 60.65 47.07
CA MET A 1 -25.11 59.50 47.49
C MET A 1 -25.37 58.63 46.26
N PHE A 2 -24.61 57.56 46.10
CA PHE A 2 -24.81 56.55 45.05
C PHE A 2 -25.69 55.44 45.61
N ASN A 3 -26.75 55.06 44.88
CA ASN A 3 -27.74 54.09 45.33
C ASN A 3 -27.31 52.67 44.88
N PRO A 4 -26.90 51.75 45.78
CA PRO A 4 -26.24 50.51 45.39
C PRO A 4 -27.19 49.36 45.03
N ARG A 5 -28.47 49.64 44.74
CA ARG A 5 -29.53 48.61 44.61
C ARG A 5 -29.92 48.24 43.17
N LEU A 6 -29.12 48.62 42.16
CA LEU A 6 -29.48 48.40 40.75
C LEU A 6 -28.39 47.78 39.88
N LEU A 7 -27.43 47.06 40.48
CA LEU A 7 -26.35 46.38 39.74
C LEU A 7 -26.36 44.85 39.86
N ILE A 8 -27.40 44.27 40.46
CA ILE A 8 -27.49 42.83 40.71
C ILE A 8 -28.86 42.34 40.23
N PRO A 9 -29.10 42.31 38.90
CA PRO A 9 -29.47 41.01 38.33
C PRO A 9 -28.92 40.77 36.90
N LEU A 10 -27.83 41.44 36.49
CA LEU A 10 -27.19 41.16 35.18
C LEU A 10 -25.93 40.29 35.27
N LEU A 11 -25.61 39.75 36.45
CA LEU A 11 -24.46 38.86 36.68
C LEU A 11 -24.86 37.39 36.97
N LEU A 12 -26.12 37.03 36.73
CA LEU A 12 -26.63 35.67 36.95
C LEU A 12 -27.10 34.97 35.67
N LEU A 13 -26.93 35.61 34.51
CA LEU A 13 -27.28 35.03 33.19
C LEU A 13 -26.06 34.54 32.38
N MET A 14 -24.91 34.30 33.02
CA MET A 14 -23.69 33.81 32.35
C MET A 14 -23.17 32.46 32.88
N ILE A 15 -23.98 31.68 33.62
CA ILE A 15 -23.54 30.38 34.20
C ILE A 15 -24.30 29.17 33.62
N PHE A 16 -24.90 29.29 32.44
CA PHE A 16 -25.46 28.11 31.73
C PHE A 16 -25.00 27.98 30.27
N ALA A 17 -23.81 28.48 29.94
CA ALA A 17 -23.02 27.85 28.88
C ALA A 17 -22.27 26.65 29.48
N GLY A 18 -23.03 25.69 30.02
CA GLY A 18 -22.53 24.36 30.31
C GLY A 18 -22.11 23.76 28.98
N GLY A 19 -20.84 23.93 28.65
CA GLY A 19 -20.20 23.23 27.56
C GLY A 19 -20.43 21.75 27.80
N CYS A 20 -21.44 21.20 27.14
CA CYS A 20 -21.52 19.78 26.85
C CYS A 20 -20.26 19.48 26.06
N LYS A 21 -19.17 19.10 26.76
CA LYS A 21 -18.18 18.22 26.16
C LYS A 21 -18.99 17.00 25.77
N LYS A 22 -19.41 16.93 24.50
CA LYS A 22 -19.84 15.68 23.88
C LYS A 22 -18.72 14.70 24.23
N SER A 23 -18.99 13.78 25.15
CA SER A 23 -18.08 12.67 25.38
C SER A 23 -18.14 11.89 24.08
N SER A 24 -17.11 12.07 23.27
CA SER A 24 -16.95 11.35 22.02
C SER A 24 -17.19 9.87 22.30
N SER A 25 -18.03 9.22 21.51
CA SER A 25 -18.28 7.80 21.72
C SER A 25 -16.95 7.04 21.61
N PRO A 26 -16.80 5.88 22.27
CA PRO A 26 -15.62 5.04 22.10
C PRO A 26 -15.29 4.76 20.62
N GLU A 27 -16.30 4.67 19.75
CA GLU A 27 -16.14 4.60 18.29
C GLU A 27 -15.55 5.88 17.68
N GLU A 28 -16.02 7.08 18.04
CA GLU A 28 -15.50 8.35 17.53
C GLU A 28 -14.03 8.57 17.93
N ILE A 29 -13.68 8.23 19.18
CA ILE A 29 -12.30 8.29 19.66
C ILE A 29 -11.42 7.27 18.92
N ARG A 30 -11.95 6.09 18.57
CA ARG A 30 -11.21 5.07 17.82
C ARG A 30 -11.02 5.41 16.36
N ARG A 31 -12.07 5.87 15.67
CA ARG A 31 -11.93 6.46 14.31
C ARG A 31 -10.89 7.58 14.33
N SER A 32 -10.92 8.46 15.33
CA SER A 32 -9.90 9.51 15.45
C SER A 32 -8.47 9.01 15.68
N LYS A 33 -8.24 7.73 16.03
CA LYS A 33 -6.90 7.12 16.16
C LYS A 33 -6.52 6.25 14.96
N LEU A 34 -7.47 5.50 14.40
CA LEU A 34 -7.23 4.62 13.24
C LEU A 34 -6.99 5.43 11.96
N PHE A 35 -7.81 6.46 11.70
CA PHE A 35 -7.69 7.25 10.47
C PHE A 35 -6.36 8.02 10.35
N PRO A 36 -5.80 8.62 11.42
CA PRO A 36 -4.45 9.18 11.35
C PRO A 36 -3.35 8.14 11.12
N MET A 37 -3.49 6.93 11.65
CA MET A 37 -2.55 5.83 11.41
C MET A 37 -2.53 5.45 9.92
N LEU A 38 -3.69 5.40 9.26
CA LEU A 38 -3.79 4.97 7.86
C LEU A 38 -2.98 5.86 6.90
N ASN A 39 -2.70 7.11 7.28
CA ASN A 39 -1.88 8.04 6.48
C ASN A 39 -0.38 8.03 6.86
N ASN A 40 0.06 7.16 7.76
CA ASN A 40 1.44 7.09 8.24
C ASN A 40 1.98 5.66 8.17
N GLU A 41 2.86 5.41 7.20
CA GLU A 41 3.49 4.09 7.00
C GLU A 41 4.21 3.57 8.26
N THR A 42 4.87 4.43 9.04
CA THR A 42 5.57 3.98 10.26
C THR A 42 4.59 3.44 11.30
N GLU A 43 3.44 4.11 11.46
CA GLU A 43 2.38 3.65 12.36
C GLU A 43 1.73 2.37 11.84
N LEU A 44 1.48 2.27 10.54
CA LEU A 44 0.97 1.05 9.90
C LEU A 44 1.92 -0.12 10.06
N ILE A 45 3.22 0.06 9.85
CA ILE A 45 4.22 -0.99 10.08
C ILE A 45 4.18 -1.44 11.55
N ARG A 46 4.14 -0.49 12.49
CA ARG A 46 4.06 -0.84 13.92
C ARG A 46 2.79 -1.63 14.23
N TYR A 47 1.68 -1.28 13.59
CA TYR A 47 0.43 -2.00 13.72
C TYR A 47 0.50 -3.41 13.11
N GLY A 48 0.98 -3.54 11.87
CA GLY A 48 1.21 -4.81 11.20
C GLY A 48 2.13 -5.72 11.99
N LYS A 49 3.17 -5.19 12.65
CA LYS A 49 4.06 -5.97 13.52
C LYS A 49 3.37 -6.59 14.72
N LYS A 50 2.32 -5.94 15.25
CA LYS A 50 1.50 -6.51 16.33
C LYS A 50 0.61 -7.66 15.85
N LEU A 51 0.18 -7.61 14.59
CA LEU A 51 -0.70 -8.63 13.99
C LEU A 51 0.08 -9.84 13.46
N TYR A 52 1.18 -9.59 12.74
CA TYR A 52 1.89 -10.59 11.94
C TYR A 52 3.33 -10.83 12.38
N GLY A 53 3.78 -10.18 13.44
CA GLY A 53 5.14 -10.31 13.96
C GLY A 53 6.13 -9.28 13.40
N ASN A 54 7.35 -9.27 13.94
CA ASN A 54 8.34 -8.21 13.72
C ASN A 54 8.89 -8.11 12.29
N GLU A 55 8.52 -9.05 11.41
CA GLU A 55 8.97 -9.18 10.04
C GLU A 55 8.26 -8.24 9.05
N ILE A 56 7.19 -7.55 9.46
CA ILE A 56 6.57 -6.54 8.60
C ILE A 56 7.58 -5.40 8.35
N MET A 57 7.88 -5.15 7.07
CA MET A 57 8.87 -4.16 6.64
C MET A 57 8.24 -2.93 6.01
N ARG A 58 7.12 -3.10 5.30
CA ARG A 58 6.42 -2.04 4.57
C ARG A 58 4.94 -2.14 4.82
N ALA A 59 4.24 -1.01 4.76
CA ALA A 59 2.80 -1.01 4.86
C ALA A 59 2.20 0.20 4.14
N ILE A 60 0.99 0.03 3.64
CA ILE A 60 0.25 1.09 2.97
C ILE A 60 -1.24 0.90 3.20
N SER A 61 -1.99 2.00 3.29
CA SER A 61 -3.45 1.95 3.25
C SER A 61 -3.97 2.36 1.88
N GLY A 62 -5.14 1.86 1.52
CA GLY A 62 -5.78 2.13 0.23
C GLY A 62 -7.24 1.72 0.24
N ASP A 63 -7.91 1.99 -0.87
CA ASP A 63 -9.25 1.50 -1.18
C ASP A 63 -9.11 0.38 -2.22
N PHE A 64 -8.67 -0.80 -1.78
CA PHE A 64 -8.30 -1.91 -2.66
C PHE A 64 -9.50 -2.75 -3.14
N ASN A 65 -10.62 -2.69 -2.41
CA ASN A 65 -11.86 -3.38 -2.75
C ASN A 65 -12.94 -2.47 -3.38
N GLY A 66 -12.75 -1.14 -3.38
CA GLY A 66 -13.68 -0.19 -4.05
C GLY A 66 -14.95 0.14 -3.27
N ASP A 67 -15.05 -0.33 -2.02
CA ASP A 67 -16.23 -0.18 -1.16
C ASP A 67 -16.14 1.05 -0.22
N GLU A 68 -15.22 1.99 -0.49
CA GLU A 68 -14.90 3.16 0.35
C GLU A 68 -14.37 2.81 1.77
N VAL A 69 -14.27 1.52 2.10
CA VAL A 69 -13.66 1.01 3.32
C VAL A 69 -12.15 1.16 3.17
N GLN A 70 -11.53 1.88 4.09
CA GLN A 70 -10.08 2.02 4.07
C GLN A 70 -9.42 0.73 4.57
N GLU A 71 -8.58 0.16 3.72
CA GLU A 71 -7.91 -1.12 3.91
C GLU A 71 -6.41 -0.92 4.09
N MET A 72 -5.72 -2.00 4.46
CA MET A 72 -4.28 -2.00 4.71
C MET A 72 -3.62 -3.19 4.00
N ALA A 73 -2.48 -2.92 3.39
CA ALA A 73 -1.55 -3.93 2.88
C ALA A 73 -0.27 -3.91 3.72
N PHE A 74 0.13 -5.07 4.24
CA PHE A 74 1.38 -5.26 5.00
C PHE A 74 2.34 -6.16 4.23
N GLY A 75 3.54 -5.68 3.92
CA GLY A 75 4.57 -6.44 3.24
C GLY A 75 5.59 -7.03 4.21
N ARG A 76 5.93 -8.31 4.00
CA ARG A 76 7.13 -8.94 4.59
C ARG A 76 7.98 -9.63 3.54
N GLU A 77 9.26 -9.76 3.84
CA GLU A 77 10.17 -10.65 3.09
C GLU A 77 10.08 -12.08 3.63
N ILE A 78 10.14 -13.04 2.74
CA ILE A 78 10.34 -14.45 3.05
C ILE A 78 11.78 -14.78 2.70
N PHE A 79 12.53 -15.32 3.65
CA PHE A 79 13.89 -15.80 3.42
C PHE A 79 14.06 -17.14 4.13
N THR A 80 13.84 -18.22 3.39
CA THR A 80 14.10 -19.59 3.81
C THR A 80 15.14 -20.21 2.88
N ALA A 81 15.62 -21.42 3.19
CA ALA A 81 16.57 -22.13 2.34
C ALA A 81 16.06 -22.38 0.92
N ASP A 82 14.74 -22.55 0.78
CA ASP A 82 14.10 -22.97 -0.47
C ASP A 82 13.23 -21.87 -1.11
N THR A 83 13.04 -20.74 -0.42
CA THR A 83 12.12 -19.69 -0.87
C THR A 83 12.62 -18.32 -0.45
N TRP A 84 12.76 -17.45 -1.44
CA TRP A 84 13.05 -16.05 -1.23
C TRP A 84 12.07 -15.18 -2.01
N GLY A 85 11.68 -14.05 -1.42
CA GLY A 85 10.80 -13.09 -2.08
C GLY A 85 10.00 -12.27 -1.07
N ILE A 86 8.86 -11.75 -1.51
CA ILE A 86 7.97 -10.91 -0.73
C ILE A 86 6.55 -11.46 -0.71
N THR A 87 5.81 -11.20 0.36
CA THR A 87 4.37 -11.45 0.43
C THR A 87 3.65 -10.26 1.05
N PHE A 88 2.43 -10.01 0.57
CA PHE A 88 1.57 -8.96 1.10
C PHE A 88 0.30 -9.55 1.73
N TYR A 89 -0.02 -9.05 2.91
CA TYR A 89 -1.27 -9.31 3.62
C TYR A 89 -2.23 -8.15 3.43
N PHE A 90 -3.42 -8.42 2.92
CA PHE A 90 -4.47 -7.42 2.75
C PHE A 90 -5.52 -7.60 3.82
N CYS A 91 -5.82 -6.50 4.50
CA CYS A 91 -6.69 -6.47 5.66
C CYS A 91 -7.74 -5.38 5.53
N GLN A 92 -8.96 -5.69 5.91
CA GLN A 92 -10.06 -4.74 6.04
C GLN A 92 -10.34 -4.45 7.51
N ILE A 93 -10.90 -3.27 7.78
CA ILE A 93 -11.36 -2.88 9.11
C ILE A 93 -12.87 -3.13 9.15
N THR A 94 -13.29 -4.17 9.87
CA THR A 94 -14.70 -4.55 10.05
C THR A 94 -15.12 -4.17 11.48
N GLY A 95 -15.69 -2.98 11.66
CA GLY A 95 -16.07 -2.49 12.98
C GLY A 95 -14.85 -2.31 13.89
N ASP A 96 -14.70 -3.21 14.88
CA ASP A 96 -13.61 -3.20 15.86
C ASP A 96 -12.47 -4.21 15.54
N THR A 97 -12.63 -5.02 14.48
CA THR A 97 -11.65 -6.05 14.11
C THR A 97 -10.90 -5.68 12.84
N VAL A 98 -9.68 -6.18 12.74
CA VAL A 98 -8.93 -6.20 11.49
C VAL A 98 -8.93 -7.63 11.00
N GLU A 99 -9.46 -7.82 9.80
CA GLU A 99 -9.66 -9.13 9.20
C GLU A 99 -8.81 -9.22 7.94
N GLN A 100 -7.94 -10.22 7.89
CA GLN A 100 -7.23 -10.56 6.68
C GLN A 100 -8.21 -11.20 5.70
N TYR A 101 -8.33 -10.66 4.50
CA TYR A 101 -9.16 -11.24 3.46
C TYR A 101 -8.33 -11.81 2.30
N TYR A 102 -7.10 -11.33 2.10
CA TYR A 102 -6.23 -11.83 1.04
C TYR A 102 -4.75 -11.85 1.45
N GLN A 103 -4.02 -12.81 0.93
CA GLN A 103 -2.56 -12.90 1.04
C GLN A 103 -2.00 -13.31 -0.32
N THR A 104 -0.97 -12.59 -0.79
CA THR A 104 -0.31 -12.99 -2.04
C THR A 104 0.48 -14.28 -1.85
N PRO A 105 0.69 -15.09 -2.92
CA PRO A 105 1.82 -16.00 -2.95
C PRO A 105 3.14 -15.24 -2.76
N VAL A 106 4.24 -15.99 -2.61
CA VAL A 106 5.58 -15.38 -2.60
C VAL A 106 5.87 -14.83 -4.00
N LEU A 107 6.18 -13.55 -4.06
CA LEU A 107 6.52 -12.82 -5.29
C LEU A 107 8.02 -12.52 -5.31
N GLU A 108 8.57 -12.43 -6.52
CA GLU A 108 9.97 -12.03 -6.70
C GLU A 108 10.20 -10.58 -6.24
N GLY A 109 11.31 -10.36 -5.53
CA GLY A 109 11.71 -9.02 -5.09
C GLY A 109 12.14 -8.93 -3.62
N SER A 110 12.28 -7.70 -3.15
CA SER A 110 12.70 -7.30 -1.81
C SER A 110 11.96 -6.05 -1.41
N LEU A 111 11.64 -5.95 -0.13
CA LEU A 111 11.08 -4.75 0.47
C LEU A 111 12.17 -3.73 0.85
N THR A 112 13.44 -4.12 0.78
CA THR A 112 14.59 -3.24 0.96
C THR A 112 14.73 -2.28 -0.21
N LYS A 113 14.63 -0.96 0.05
CA LYS A 113 14.75 0.10 -0.97
C LYS A 113 13.79 -0.04 -2.16
N CYS A 114 12.62 -0.65 -1.95
CA CYS A 114 11.57 -0.70 -2.95
C CYS A 114 10.68 0.55 -2.93
N LYS A 115 9.92 0.72 -4.00
CA LYS A 115 8.76 1.61 -4.04
C LYS A 115 7.49 0.82 -3.84
N LEU A 116 6.73 1.25 -2.84
CA LEU A 116 5.39 0.76 -2.56
C LEU A 116 4.43 1.94 -2.71
N GLY A 117 3.33 1.73 -3.42
CA GLY A 117 2.36 2.78 -3.72
C GLY A 117 1.00 2.23 -4.09
N ARG A 118 0.11 3.14 -4.46
CA ARG A 118 -1.22 2.83 -4.97
C ARG A 118 -1.33 3.28 -6.41
N LEU A 119 -2.05 2.49 -7.20
CA LEU A 119 -2.45 2.86 -8.55
C LEU A 119 -3.97 2.76 -8.65
N ARG A 120 -4.67 3.89 -8.81
CA ARG A 120 -6.12 3.89 -9.02
C ARG A 120 -6.44 3.28 -10.39
N ASP A 121 -7.16 2.16 -10.40
CA ASP A 121 -7.81 1.66 -11.61
C ASP A 121 -9.17 2.36 -11.74
N VAL A 122 -9.20 3.39 -12.57
CA VAL A 122 -10.41 4.20 -12.80
C VAL A 122 -11.56 3.37 -13.39
N SER A 123 -11.26 2.24 -14.05
CA SER A 123 -12.31 1.40 -14.63
C SER A 123 -13.04 0.53 -13.60
N ALA A 124 -12.36 0.21 -12.49
CA ALA A 124 -12.90 -0.59 -11.40
C ALA A 124 -13.15 0.24 -10.13
N ASP A 125 -12.87 1.55 -10.18
CA ASP A 125 -12.96 2.50 -9.07
C ASP A 125 -12.33 2.00 -7.75
N LYS A 126 -11.16 1.36 -7.87
CA LYS A 126 -10.39 0.83 -6.75
C LYS A 126 -8.89 1.04 -6.94
N ASP A 127 -8.14 0.99 -5.84
CA ASP A 127 -6.70 1.00 -5.82
C ASP A 127 -6.14 -0.39 -6.12
N LEU A 128 -5.06 -0.45 -6.89
CA LEU A 128 -4.17 -1.59 -6.96
C LEU A 128 -2.94 -1.30 -6.11
N LEU A 129 -2.45 -2.31 -5.38
CA LEU A 129 -1.15 -2.19 -4.72
C LEU A 129 -0.05 -2.23 -5.79
N TYR A 130 0.73 -1.17 -5.89
CA TYR A 130 1.88 -1.08 -6.78
C TYR A 130 3.16 -1.29 -6.01
N TYR A 131 3.93 -2.29 -6.43
CA TYR A 131 5.28 -2.59 -5.97
C TYR A 131 6.27 -2.45 -7.13
N ASP A 132 7.45 -1.90 -6.85
CA ASP A 132 8.59 -1.83 -7.77
C ASP A 132 9.86 -2.00 -6.93
N SER A 133 10.70 -2.98 -7.27
CA SER A 133 11.90 -3.28 -6.50
C SER A 133 12.93 -2.14 -6.53
N GLU A 134 12.82 -1.20 -7.49
CA GLU A 134 13.66 -0.03 -7.79
C GLU A 134 15.17 -0.32 -8.02
N GLY A 135 15.73 -1.33 -7.36
CA GLY A 135 17.11 -1.75 -7.48
C GLY A 135 17.31 -2.85 -8.51
N PHE A 136 18.36 -2.69 -9.32
CA PHE A 136 19.00 -3.76 -10.09
C PHE A 136 19.56 -4.81 -9.11
N TYR A 137 19.03 -6.02 -9.10
CA TYR A 137 19.70 -7.15 -8.43
C TYR A 137 20.94 -7.55 -9.24
N MET A 138 22.12 -7.06 -8.84
CA MET A 138 23.39 -7.38 -9.51
C MET A 138 24.06 -8.62 -8.92
N GLY A 139 23.34 -9.75 -8.83
CA GLY A 139 23.90 -11.01 -8.34
C GLY A 139 24.76 -11.77 -9.36
N SER A 140 24.56 -11.52 -10.66
CA SER A 140 25.02 -12.44 -11.72
C SER A 140 25.50 -11.77 -13.01
N GLY A 141 25.78 -10.45 -13.00
CA GLY A 141 26.35 -9.73 -14.14
C GLY A 141 25.33 -9.13 -15.12
N GLY A 142 24.03 -9.38 -14.91
CA GLY A 142 22.93 -8.53 -15.37
C GLY A 142 22.29 -7.85 -14.17
N GLY A 143 21.27 -7.03 -14.38
CA GLY A 143 20.38 -6.79 -13.26
C GLY A 143 18.94 -6.59 -13.66
N GLU A 144 18.13 -6.82 -12.66
CA GLU A 144 16.71 -7.14 -12.77
C GLU A 144 15.91 -6.19 -11.89
N ILE A 145 14.73 -5.83 -12.36
CA ILE A 145 13.74 -5.07 -11.61
C ILE A 145 12.40 -5.79 -11.74
N PHE A 146 11.81 -6.14 -10.60
CA PHE A 146 10.46 -6.69 -10.53
C PHE A 146 9.47 -5.59 -10.15
N ALA A 147 8.40 -5.48 -10.93
CA ALA A 147 7.27 -4.62 -10.62
C ALA A 147 5.98 -5.43 -10.61
N HIS A 148 5.15 -5.24 -9.58
CA HIS A 148 3.87 -5.90 -9.42
C HIS A 148 2.75 -4.88 -9.27
N LEU A 149 1.63 -5.13 -9.94
CA LEU A 149 0.33 -4.56 -9.60
C LEU A 149 -0.53 -5.69 -9.03
N ILE A 150 -1.01 -5.52 -7.81
CA ILE A 150 -1.80 -6.53 -7.10
C ILE A 150 -3.22 -6.00 -6.96
N ASP A 151 -4.16 -6.73 -7.54
CA ASP A 151 -5.59 -6.58 -7.37
C ASP A 151 -6.04 -7.62 -6.34
N SER A 152 -6.19 -7.20 -5.08
CA SER A 152 -6.54 -8.10 -3.97
C SER A 152 -7.99 -8.59 -4.06
N ASP A 153 -8.91 -7.73 -4.50
CA ASP A 153 -10.32 -8.08 -4.71
C ASP A 153 -10.50 -9.14 -5.82
N ALA A 154 -9.81 -9.00 -6.95
CA ALA A 154 -9.85 -10.00 -8.02
C ALA A 154 -8.83 -11.14 -7.85
N GLU A 155 -8.04 -11.12 -6.76
CA GLU A 155 -6.91 -12.01 -6.47
C GLU A 155 -5.92 -12.16 -7.65
N LYS A 156 -5.65 -11.07 -8.38
CA LYS A 156 -4.80 -11.06 -9.57
C LYS A 156 -3.51 -10.28 -9.33
N ILE A 157 -2.42 -10.86 -9.81
CA ILE A 157 -1.10 -10.24 -9.78
C ILE A 157 -0.62 -10.04 -11.21
N TYR A 158 -0.33 -8.80 -11.56
CA TYR A 158 0.24 -8.42 -12.85
C TYR A 158 1.70 -8.08 -12.65
N THR A 159 2.59 -8.90 -13.22
CA THR A 159 4.04 -8.75 -13.10
C THR A 159 4.65 -8.17 -14.36
N GLY A 160 5.56 -7.22 -14.19
CA GLY A 160 6.54 -6.80 -15.18
C GLY A 160 7.94 -7.10 -14.66
N HIS A 161 8.70 -7.90 -15.40
CA HIS A 161 10.08 -8.22 -15.09
C HIS A 161 11.00 -7.59 -16.12
N PHE A 162 11.74 -6.57 -15.70
CA PHE A 162 12.73 -5.88 -16.50
C PHE A 162 14.11 -6.47 -16.23
N PHE A 163 14.85 -6.81 -17.28
CA PHE A 163 16.18 -7.41 -17.14
C PHE A 163 17.11 -7.04 -18.28
N VAL A 164 18.42 -7.13 -18.02
CA VAL A 164 19.49 -6.96 -19.01
C VAL A 164 20.27 -8.27 -19.12
N ILE A 165 20.26 -8.86 -20.31
CA ILE A 165 21.08 -10.04 -20.62
C ILE A 165 22.49 -9.57 -21.02
N PRO A 166 23.55 -10.09 -20.41
CA PRO A 166 24.92 -9.79 -20.82
C PRO A 166 25.16 -10.05 -22.31
N GLY A 167 25.72 -9.07 -23.01
CA GLY A 167 25.98 -9.16 -24.45
C GLY A 167 24.83 -8.69 -25.34
N GLU A 168 23.63 -8.44 -24.80
CA GLU A 168 22.56 -7.79 -25.53
C GLU A 168 22.63 -6.26 -25.42
N SER A 169 22.28 -5.58 -26.51
CA SER A 169 22.37 -4.12 -26.60
C SER A 169 21.17 -3.39 -25.99
N LEU A 170 20.04 -4.07 -25.81
CA LEU A 170 18.79 -3.49 -25.33
C LEU A 170 18.26 -4.29 -24.14
N PRO A 171 17.77 -3.61 -23.09
CA PRO A 171 17.06 -4.28 -22.01
C PRO A 171 15.76 -4.91 -22.52
N SER A 172 15.32 -5.93 -21.80
CA SER A 172 14.09 -6.67 -22.08
C SER A 172 13.08 -6.46 -20.94
N LEU A 173 11.81 -6.50 -21.28
CA LEU A 173 10.69 -6.50 -20.35
C LEU A 173 9.77 -7.67 -20.68
N TYR A 174 9.66 -8.58 -19.74
CA TYR A 174 8.61 -9.58 -19.72
C TYR A 174 7.37 -9.01 -19.00
N LEU A 175 6.18 -9.29 -19.55
CA LEU A 175 4.91 -9.03 -18.89
C LEU A 175 4.19 -10.35 -18.68
N SER A 176 3.72 -10.59 -17.47
CA SER A 176 2.87 -11.76 -17.15
C SER A 176 1.68 -11.87 -18.12
N PRO A 177 1.24 -13.09 -18.50
CA PRO A 177 0.23 -13.28 -19.54
C PRO A 177 -1.10 -12.59 -19.24
N ASN A 178 -1.47 -12.49 -17.96
CA ASN A 178 -2.68 -11.83 -17.52
C ASN A 178 -2.60 -10.29 -17.58
N ALA A 179 -1.41 -9.70 -17.73
CA ALA A 179 -1.19 -8.26 -17.85
C ALA A 179 -1.16 -7.76 -19.30
N ALA A 180 -0.73 -8.60 -20.25
CA ALA A 180 -0.53 -8.23 -21.64
C ALA A 180 -1.80 -7.65 -22.29
N GLY A 181 -1.68 -6.48 -22.93
CA GLY A 181 -2.79 -5.79 -23.61
C GLY A 181 -3.79 -5.08 -22.70
N LYS A 182 -3.70 -5.23 -21.37
CA LYS A 182 -4.61 -4.62 -20.39
C LYS A 182 -4.05 -3.33 -19.79
N PHE A 183 -4.86 -2.61 -19.01
CA PHE A 183 -4.44 -1.41 -18.27
C PHE A 183 -3.16 -1.65 -17.46
N ALA A 184 -3.12 -2.72 -16.67
CA ALA A 184 -1.96 -3.08 -15.85
C ALA A 184 -0.69 -3.28 -16.69
N GLY A 185 -0.77 -4.02 -17.81
CA GLY A 185 0.37 -4.21 -18.71
C GLY A 185 0.84 -2.91 -19.35
N LYS A 186 -0.08 -2.05 -19.80
CA LYS A 186 0.26 -0.73 -20.37
C LYS A 186 0.92 0.18 -19.33
N TYR A 187 0.45 0.13 -18.07
CA TYR A 187 1.07 0.89 -16.99
C TYR A 187 2.50 0.41 -16.71
N LEU A 188 2.70 -0.91 -16.57
CA LEU A 188 4.00 -1.52 -16.34
C LEU A 188 4.97 -1.24 -17.50
N GLU A 189 4.55 -1.45 -18.75
CA GLU A 189 5.34 -1.11 -19.94
C GLU A 189 5.71 0.39 -19.94
N GLY A 190 4.74 1.27 -19.71
CA GLY A 190 4.97 2.71 -19.64
C GLY A 190 5.95 3.10 -18.53
N ARG A 191 5.92 2.42 -17.38
CA ARG A 191 6.85 2.63 -16.27
C ARG A 191 8.30 2.40 -16.67
N PHE A 192 8.59 1.31 -17.38
CA PHE A 192 9.94 1.01 -17.81
C PHE A 192 10.36 1.81 -19.06
N ARG A 193 9.45 2.00 -20.03
CA ARG A 193 9.74 2.80 -21.24
C ARG A 193 10.11 4.25 -20.95
N ARG A 194 9.61 4.85 -19.86
CA ARG A 194 10.02 6.20 -19.43
C ARG A 194 11.53 6.31 -19.19
N SER A 195 12.15 5.26 -18.66
CA SER A 195 13.60 5.20 -18.41
C SER A 195 14.36 4.52 -19.54
N PHE A 196 13.74 3.59 -20.25
CA PHE A 196 14.34 2.79 -21.32
C PHE A 196 13.42 2.75 -22.56
N PRO A 197 13.36 3.83 -23.37
CA PRO A 197 12.40 3.94 -24.48
C PRO A 197 12.52 2.81 -25.51
N GLY A 198 13.74 2.32 -25.74
CA GLY A 198 14.06 1.24 -26.69
C GLY A 198 14.00 -0.17 -26.12
N LEU A 199 13.47 -0.38 -24.91
CA LEU A 199 13.36 -1.73 -24.34
C LEU A 199 12.54 -2.66 -25.26
N ARG A 200 12.91 -3.94 -25.27
CA ARG A 200 12.22 -4.99 -26.02
C ARG A 200 11.17 -5.65 -25.15
N ILE A 201 9.97 -5.87 -25.68
CA ILE A 201 8.97 -6.71 -25.01
C ILE A 201 9.22 -8.15 -25.43
N VAL A 202 9.33 -9.05 -24.45
CA VAL A 202 9.57 -10.48 -24.69
C VAL A 202 8.39 -11.31 -24.18
N SER A 203 8.15 -12.45 -24.81
CA SER A 203 7.07 -13.37 -24.45
C SER A 203 7.44 -14.37 -23.34
N GLU A 204 8.74 -14.58 -23.14
CA GLU A 204 9.27 -15.52 -22.15
C GLU A 204 10.03 -14.75 -21.07
N ASP A 205 9.83 -15.18 -19.83
CA ASP A 205 10.53 -14.62 -18.69
C ASP A 205 11.96 -15.15 -18.62
N TYR A 206 12.91 -14.31 -18.22
CA TYR A 206 14.29 -14.73 -18.03
C TYR A 206 14.52 -15.00 -16.55
N LYS A 207 15.11 -16.16 -16.25
CA LYS A 207 15.50 -16.52 -14.87
C LYS A 207 17.00 -16.59 -14.78
N PHE A 208 17.60 -15.74 -13.95
CA PHE A 208 19.02 -15.87 -13.63
C PHE A 208 19.16 -17.04 -12.66
N ASN A 209 19.86 -18.09 -13.09
CA ASN A 209 20.23 -19.22 -12.25
C ASN A 209 21.46 -18.90 -11.40
#